data_AF-A0A924HAU7-F1
#
_entry.id   AF-A0A924HAU7-F1
#
_cell.length_a   1.000
_cell.length_b   1.000
_cell.length_c   1.000
_cell.angle_alpha   90.00
_cell.angle_beta   90.00
_cell.angle_gamma   90.00
#
_symmetry.space_group_name_H-M   'P 1'
#
loop_
_entity.id
_entity.type
_entity.pdbx_description
1 polymer ?
#
loop_
_entity_poly.entity_id
_entity_poly.type
_entity_poly.pdbx_seq_one_letter_code
_entity_poly.pdbx_strand_id
1 'polypeptide(L)'
;GSTFAVFDIPLLVESKRWRQQLDKVLVVDCEEASQISRVVSRENANNSWTQEVVAKVIAQQASRAQRRAAADWVIYNDGLSLDALATQVAQIVKGIKL
;
A
#
# COMPACT_ATOMS: atom_id res chain seq x y z
N GLY A 1 -10.45 -4.58 24.86
CA GLY A 1 -10.66 -4.86 23.43
C GLY A 1 -9.92 -3.82 22.62
N SER A 2 -9.57 -4.12 21.37
CA SER A 2 -8.95 -3.15 20.44
C SER A 2 -9.96 -2.06 20.07
N THR A 3 -9.50 -0.81 19.90
CA THR A 3 -10.35 0.36 19.61
C THR A 3 -10.69 0.51 18.13
N PHE A 4 -10.03 -0.25 17.25
CA PHE A 4 -10.28 -0.29 15.82
C PHE A 4 -9.83 -1.63 15.22
N ALA A 5 -10.23 -1.87 13.96
CA ALA A 5 -9.77 -2.98 13.13
C ALA A 5 -9.04 -2.44 11.89
N VAL A 6 -8.05 -3.19 11.41
CA VAL A 6 -7.33 -2.88 10.17
C VAL A 6 -7.74 -3.91 9.12
N PHE A 7 -8.22 -3.43 7.98
CA PHE A 7 -8.52 -4.26 6.82
C PHE A 7 -7.44 -4.07 5.75
N ASP A 8 -6.71 -5.14 5.43
CA ASP A 8 -5.78 -5.14 4.29
C ASP A 8 -6.56 -5.46 3.01
N ILE A 9 -6.71 -4.45 2.13
CA ILE A 9 -7.57 -4.51 0.95
C ILE A 9 -6.76 -4.10 -0.29
N PRO A 10 -6.19 -5.07 -1.04
CA PRO A 10 -5.34 -4.79 -2.20
C PRO A 10 -6.02 -4.01 -3.33
N LEU A 11 -7.34 -4.18 -3.50
CA LEU A 11 -8.13 -3.56 -4.57
C LEU A 11 -9.13 -2.52 -4.02
N LEU A 12 -8.69 -1.75 -3.01
CA LEU A 12 -9.57 -0.78 -2.33
C LEU A 12 -10.08 0.29 -3.29
N VAL A 13 -9.22 0.82 -4.16
CA VAL A 13 -9.54 1.95 -5.05
C VAL A 13 -10.40 1.51 -6.23
N GLU A 14 -10.16 0.29 -6.69
CA GLU A 14 -10.88 -0.38 -7.75
C GLU A 14 -12.30 -0.78 -7.30
N SER A 15 -12.46 -1.05 -6.01
CA SER A 15 -13.76 -1.39 -5.41
C SER A 15 -14.55 -0.17 -4.99
N LYS A 16 -15.65 0.09 -5.69
CA LYS A 16 -16.60 1.16 -5.34
C LYS A 16 -17.28 0.98 -3.98
N ARG A 17 -17.25 -0.23 -3.41
CA ARG A 17 -17.96 -0.59 -2.17
C ARG A 17 -17.13 -0.37 -0.91
N TRP A 18 -15.81 -0.55 -0.98
CA TRP A 18 -14.96 -0.57 0.21
C TRP A 18 -14.83 0.80 0.86
N ARG A 19 -14.63 1.87 0.06
CA ARG A 19 -14.38 3.20 0.62
C ARG A 19 -15.49 3.70 1.55
N GLN A 20 -16.74 3.33 1.30
CA GLN A 20 -17.91 3.75 2.10
C GLN A 20 -18.04 2.98 3.43
N GLN A 21 -17.33 1.87 3.58
CA GLN A 21 -17.36 1.03 4.78
C GLN A 21 -16.16 1.27 5.71
N LEU A 22 -15.29 2.23 5.37
CA LEU A 22 -14.06 2.52 6.09
C LEU A 22 -14.09 3.95 6.63
N ASP A 23 -13.81 4.10 7.92
CA ASP A 23 -13.69 5.42 8.55
C ASP A 23 -12.47 6.18 8.00
N LYS A 24 -11.38 5.45 7.77
CA LYS A 24 -10.10 5.98 7.32
C LYS A 24 -9.37 5.04 6.37
N VAL A 25 -8.60 5.63 5.45
CA VAL A 25 -7.76 4.90 4.50
C VAL A 25 -6.30 5.31 4.68
N LEU A 26 -5.45 4.32 4.96
CA LEU A 26 -3.99 4.48 4.94
C LEU A 26 -3.45 3.81 3.67
N VAL A 27 -2.67 4.55 2.88
CA VAL A 27 -1.94 4.00 1.74
C VAL A 27 -0.46 3.92 2.06
N VAL A 28 0.13 2.74 1.86
CA VAL A 28 1.58 2.56 1.82
C VAL A 28 2.03 2.78 0.37
N ASP A 29 2.74 3.88 0.14
CA ASP A 29 3.20 4.33 -1.18
C ASP A 29 4.67 4.02 -1.39
N CYS A 30 5.07 3.83 -2.64
CA CYS A 30 6.47 3.75 -3.08
C CYS A 30 6.53 4.00 -4.59
N GLU A 31 7.72 4.25 -5.11
CA GLU A 31 7.94 4.31 -6.55
C GLU A 31 7.61 2.99 -7.23
N GLU A 32 7.15 3.08 -8.48
CA GLU A 32 6.83 1.89 -9.28
C GLU A 32 8.05 1.01 -9.52
N ALA A 33 9.23 1.63 -9.71
CA ALA A 33 10.50 0.92 -9.80
C ALA A 33 10.78 0.09 -8.55
N SER A 34 10.50 0.64 -7.36
CA SER A 34 10.62 -0.07 -6.08
C SER A 34 9.63 -1.22 -5.96
N GLN A 35 8.38 -1.04 -6.40
CA GLN A 35 7.37 -2.12 -6.43
C GLN A 35 7.88 -3.28 -7.29
N ILE A 36 8.31 -2.98 -8.51
CA ILE A 36 8.81 -3.99 -9.44
C ILE A 36 10.01 -4.73 -8.86
N SER A 37 11.03 -3.99 -8.43
CA SER A 37 12.25 -4.55 -7.85
C SER A 37 11.95 -5.48 -6.67
N ARG A 38 11.04 -5.08 -5.77
CA ARG A 38 10.68 -5.86 -4.58
C ARG A 38 9.90 -7.13 -4.92
N VAL A 39 8.96 -7.07 -5.86
CA VAL A 39 8.19 -8.26 -6.29
C VAL A 39 9.10 -9.26 -7.00
N VAL A 40 9.94 -8.80 -7.94
CA VAL A 40 10.91 -9.67 -8.62
C VAL A 40 11.84 -10.32 -7.60
N SER A 41 12.40 -9.55 -6.66
CA SER A 41 13.30 -10.09 -5.64
C SER A 41 12.66 -11.15 -4.74
N ARG A 42 11.34 -11.04 -4.48
CA ARG A 42 10.62 -11.96 -3.59
C ARG A 42 10.08 -13.20 -4.31
N GLU A 43 9.56 -13.03 -5.52
CA GLU A 43 8.73 -14.05 -6.20
C GLU A 43 9.49 -14.80 -7.32
N ASN A 44 10.67 -14.35 -7.72
CA ASN A 44 11.34 -14.85 -8.92
C ASN A 44 12.09 -16.19 -8.76
N ALA A 45 11.59 -17.10 -7.90
CA ALA A 45 12.21 -18.40 -7.66
C ALA A 45 12.30 -19.29 -8.92
N ASN A 46 11.37 -19.11 -9.87
CA ASN A 46 11.26 -19.90 -11.11
C ASN A 46 11.34 -19.05 -12.39
N ASN A 47 11.96 -17.86 -12.35
CA ASN A 47 12.07 -16.94 -13.50
C ASN A 47 10.73 -16.53 -14.16
N SER A 48 9.61 -16.73 -13.48
CA SER A 48 8.25 -16.45 -14.01
C SER A 48 7.75 -15.04 -13.68
N TRP A 49 8.36 -14.40 -12.68
CA TRP A 49 8.05 -13.03 -12.26
C TRP A 49 9.14 -12.09 -12.77
N THR A 50 9.20 -11.90 -14.09
CA THR A 50 10.10 -10.93 -14.72
C THR A 50 9.61 -9.50 -14.47
N GLN A 51 10.50 -8.53 -14.64
CA GLN A 51 10.16 -7.12 -14.55
C GLN A 51 9.00 -6.72 -15.47
N GLU A 52 8.94 -7.26 -16.70
CA GLU A 52 7.86 -6.99 -17.65
C GLU A 52 6.52 -7.58 -17.19
N VAL A 53 6.53 -8.77 -16.60
CA VAL A 53 5.31 -9.39 -16.04
C VAL A 53 4.79 -8.56 -14.87
N VAL A 54 5.67 -8.16 -13.94
CA VAL A 54 5.28 -7.35 -12.79
C VAL A 54 4.74 -5.99 -13.23
N ALA A 55 5.41 -5.32 -14.18
CA ALA A 55 4.95 -4.03 -14.72
C ALA A 55 3.54 -4.13 -15.34
N LYS A 56 3.26 -5.22 -16.07
CA LYS A 56 1.91 -5.48 -16.62
C LYS A 56 0.87 -5.67 -15.53
N VAL A 57 1.20 -6.37 -14.45
CA VAL A 57 0.29 -6.55 -13.31
C VAL A 57 0.03 -5.21 -12.61
N ILE A 58 1.06 -4.40 -12.37
CA ILE A 58 0.91 -3.06 -11.77
C ILE A 58 0.03 -2.17 -12.64
N ALA A 59 0.20 -2.22 -13.97
CA ALA A 59 -0.60 -1.43 -14.91
C ALA A 59 -2.11 -1.79 -14.93
N GLN A 60 -2.49 -2.96 -14.41
CA GLN A 60 -3.90 -3.35 -14.26
C GLN A 60 -4.54 -2.82 -12.97
N GLN A 61 -3.74 -2.28 -12.05
CA GLN A 61 -4.20 -1.71 -10.78
C GLN A 61 -4.48 -0.21 -10.92
N ALA A 62 -5.13 0.36 -9.91
CA ALA A 62 -5.28 1.81 -9.80
C ALA A 62 -3.91 2.49 -9.79
N SER A 63 -3.79 3.59 -10.53
CA SER A 63 -2.55 4.37 -10.61
C SER A 63 -2.13 4.90 -9.24
N ARG A 64 -0.84 5.19 -9.08
CA ARG A 64 -0.29 5.80 -7.86
C ARG A 64 -1.05 7.05 -7.44
N ALA A 65 -1.40 7.92 -8.40
CA ALA A 65 -2.16 9.14 -8.13
C ALA A 65 -3.58 8.83 -7.60
N GLN A 66 -4.28 7.87 -8.20
CA GLN A 66 -5.61 7.44 -7.73
C GLN A 66 -5.54 6.84 -6.33
N ARG A 67 -4.53 6.01 -6.03
CA ARG A 67 -4.31 5.46 -4.69
C ARG A 67 -4.10 6.56 -3.65
N ARG A 68 -3.21 7.52 -3.92
CA ARG A 68 -2.97 8.64 -3.01
C ARG A 68 -4.20 9.53 -2.82
N ALA A 69 -5.00 9.73 -3.86
CA ALA A 69 -6.23 10.53 -3.77
C ALA A 69 -7.32 9.90 -2.91
N ALA A 70 -7.31 8.57 -2.76
CA ALA A 70 -8.27 7.85 -1.92
C ALA A 70 -7.89 7.81 -0.42
N ALA A 71 -6.69 8.27 -0.07
CA ALA A 71 -6.09 8.10 1.24
C ALA A 71 -6.37 9.27 2.19
N ASP A 72 -6.65 8.97 3.46
CA ASP A 72 -6.59 9.93 4.55
C ASP A 72 -5.14 10.15 5.02
N TRP A 73 -4.32 9.11 4.96
CA TRP A 73 -2.88 9.15 5.26
C TRP A 73 -2.08 8.38 4.21
N VAL A 74 -0.87 8.86 3.95
CA VAL A 74 0.09 8.18 3.08
C VAL A 74 1.41 8.01 3.82
N ILE A 75 1.91 6.78 3.87
CA ILE A 75 3.29 6.49 4.29
C ILE A 75 4.10 6.20 3.03
N TYR A 76 5.13 7.00 2.76
CA TYR A 76 6.06 6.74 1.67
C TYR A 76 7.17 5.79 2.14
N ASN A 77 7.21 4.58 1.58
CA ASN A 77 7.97 3.43 2.06
C ASN A 77 9.23 3.12 1.23
N ASP A 78 9.79 4.11 0.53
CA ASP A 78 11.12 3.99 -0.06
C ASP A 78 12.17 4.58 0.89
N GLY A 79 13.31 3.91 0.98
CA GLY A 79 14.41 4.31 1.86
C GLY A 79 14.11 4.19 3.37
N LEU A 80 12.92 3.75 3.78
CA LEU A 80 12.58 3.56 5.19
C LEU A 80 13.10 2.22 5.71
N SER A 81 13.75 2.25 6.88
CA SER A 81 13.91 1.05 7.70
C SER A 81 12.58 0.65 8.34
N LEU A 82 12.49 -0.59 8.80
CA LEU A 82 11.31 -1.07 9.52
C LEU A 82 11.04 -0.27 10.81
N ASP A 83 12.08 0.19 11.51
CA ASP A 83 11.94 1.01 12.71
C ASP A 83 11.38 2.41 12.40
N ALA A 84 11.83 3.01 11.29
CA ALA A 84 11.31 4.29 10.81
C ALA A 84 9.85 4.15 10.37
N LEU A 85 9.51 3.06 9.66
CA LEU A 85 8.14 2.73 9.29
C LEU A 85 7.25 2.53 10.52
N ALA A 86 7.70 1.76 11.51
CA ALA A 86 6.97 1.55 12.77
C ALA A 86 6.72 2.86 13.52
N THR A 87 7.69 3.79 13.49
CA THR A 87 7.54 5.13 14.07
C THR A 87 6.45 5.93 13.37
N GLN A 88 6.39 5.92 12.03
CA GLN A 88 5.34 6.61 11.28
C GLN A 88 3.95 6.01 11.55
N VAL A 89 3.85 4.67 11.60
CA VAL A 89 2.61 3.98 11.95
C VAL A 89 2.15 4.40 13.35
N ALA A 90 3.06 4.42 14.34
CA ALA A 90 2.73 4.84 15.70
C ALA A 90 2.24 6.30 15.79
N GLN A 91 2.80 7.20 14.97
CA GLN A 91 2.34 8.59 14.89
C GLN A 91 0.91 8.68 14.34
N ILE A 92 0.60 7.94 13.27
CA ILE A 92 -0.75 7.89 12.69
C ILE A 92 -1.73 7.33 13.71
N VAL A 93 -1.42 6.19 14.35
CA VAL A 93 -2.30 5.54 15.34
C VAL A 93 -2.64 6.46 16.50
N LYS A 94 -1.67 7.26 17.00
CA LYS A 94 -1.92 8.27 18.05
C LYS A 94 -2.90 9.37 17.61
N GLY A 95 -2.96 9.66 16.32
CA GLY A 95 -3.84 10.68 15.74
C GLY A 95 -5.24 10.18 15.38
N ILE A 96 -5.49 8.88 15.43
CA ILE A 96 -6.80 8.30 15.12
C ILE A 96 -7.80 8.69 16.21
N LYS A 97 -8.83 9.44 15.83
CA LYS A 97 -10.04 9.67 16.61
C LYS A 97 -11.19 9.04 15.84
N LEU A 98 -11.73 7.95 16.36
CA LEU A 98 -12.91 7.25 15.83
C LEU A 98 -14.11 7.55 16.73
#